data_AF-H1VRU8-F1
#
_entry.id   AF-H1VRU8-F1
#
_cell.length_a   1.000
_cell.length_b   1.000
_cell.length_c   1.000
_cell.angle_alpha   90.00
_cell.angle_beta   90.00
_cell.angle_gamma   90.00
#
_symmetry.space_group_name_H-M   'P 1'
#
loop_
_entity.id
_entity.type
_entity.pdbx_description
1 polymer ?
#
loop_
_entity_poly.entity_id
_entity_poly.type
_entity_poly.pdbx_seq_one_letter_code
_entity_poly.pdbx_strand_id
1 'polypeptide(L)'
;MPFGDWSATVEPKVLGTWNLHEVLEEDSQRDVEFFLLFSSYSGLVGHWGQSNYAAANTFLDAFTQYRISKGLPSATVDVGIMEDIGYVSRNVNVLGHFHKTSTHAAKVSGISGGFVNKLQIGLGVRSTQPLDVPENRTVWKNDVWMAAYRNTEAGEGGAAGKSTGNSGLEEFLASTARDPAVLDADATADFLAREVDRTLYGFMLRDTGDEDIAALDVSQSLKDIGVDSLVGIELRNWFRQALSLEVMVLQMMEAPSLLALGARMTQMLREKFTGHAEANQEYLATKMP
;
A
#
# COMPACT_ATOMS: atom_id res chain seq x y z
N MET A 1 18.23 22.09 2.97
CA MET A 1 16.82 22.37 3.29
C MET A 1 16.74 23.80 3.85
N PRO A 2 15.95 24.69 3.24
CA PRO A 2 15.65 26.01 3.78
C PRO A 2 14.94 25.97 5.14
N PHE A 3 15.10 27.03 5.94
CA PHE A 3 14.42 27.14 7.24
C PHE A 3 12.89 27.13 7.12
N GLY A 4 12.33 27.75 6.07
CA GLY A 4 10.89 27.74 5.82
C GLY A 4 10.31 26.33 5.66
N ASP A 5 11.00 25.46 4.92
CA ASP A 5 10.58 24.06 4.70
C ASP A 5 10.70 23.23 5.99
N TRP A 6 11.68 23.54 6.83
CA TRP A 6 11.82 22.95 8.15
C TRP A 6 10.62 23.32 9.03
N SER A 7 10.38 24.63 9.21
CA SER A 7 9.27 25.15 10.01
C SER A 7 7.92 24.60 9.56
N ALA A 8 7.62 24.67 8.27
CA ALA A 8 6.35 24.19 7.71
C ALA A 8 6.08 22.69 7.99
N THR A 9 7.15 21.89 8.11
CA THR A 9 7.02 20.44 8.40
C THR A 9 6.95 20.16 9.91
N VAL A 10 7.73 20.88 10.71
CA VAL A 10 7.92 20.60 12.13
C VAL A 10 6.83 21.22 12.99
N GLU A 11 6.46 22.48 12.74
CA GLU A 11 5.54 23.23 13.59
C GLU A 11 4.18 22.57 13.78
N PRO A 12 3.51 22.00 12.75
CA PRO A 12 2.21 21.37 12.94
C PRO A 12 2.25 20.18 13.92
N LYS A 13 3.35 19.43 13.94
CA LYS A 13 3.52 18.29 14.85
C LYS A 13 4.02 18.72 16.21
N VAL A 14 5.02 19.60 16.27
CA VAL A 14 5.65 19.98 17.54
C VAL A 14 4.79 20.98 18.28
N LEU A 15 4.56 22.16 17.70
CA LEU A 15 3.77 23.22 18.33
C LEU A 15 2.31 22.80 18.45
N GLY A 16 1.75 22.12 17.43
CA GLY A 16 0.38 21.60 17.50
C GLY A 16 0.18 20.65 18.68
N THR A 17 1.09 19.70 18.89
CA THR A 17 1.01 18.77 20.02
C THR A 17 1.21 19.47 21.36
N TRP A 18 2.16 20.41 21.44
CA TRP A 18 2.41 21.17 22.67
C TRP A 18 1.21 22.04 23.06
N ASN A 19 0.60 22.74 22.11
CA ASN A 19 -0.59 23.54 22.36
C ASN A 19 -1.76 22.67 22.85
N LEU A 20 -1.96 21.49 22.25
CA LEU A 20 -2.97 20.54 22.72
C LEU A 20 -2.64 20.03 24.13
N HIS A 21 -1.37 19.81 24.45
CA HIS A 21 -0.96 19.43 25.80
C HIS A 21 -1.33 20.49 26.83
N GLU A 22 -0.96 21.74 26.59
CA GLU A 22 -1.15 22.84 27.55
C GLU A 22 -2.63 23.07 27.80
N VAL A 23 -3.44 23.16 26.74
CA VAL A 23 -4.90 23.37 26.87
C VAL A 23 -5.57 22.24 27.66
N LEU A 24 -5.12 20.99 27.49
CA LEU A 24 -5.68 19.85 28.22
C LEU A 24 -5.13 19.71 29.65
N GLU A 25 -3.97 20.29 29.96
CA GLU A 25 -3.43 20.30 31.32
C GLU A 25 -4.03 21.45 32.15
N GLU A 26 -4.34 22.58 31.53
CA GLU A 26 -5.00 23.72 32.17
C GLU A 26 -6.48 23.43 32.53
N ASP A 27 -7.19 22.68 31.69
CA ASP A 27 -8.60 22.34 31.91
C ASP A 27 -8.76 21.11 32.82
N SER A 28 -8.56 21.32 34.13
CA SER A 28 -8.69 20.30 35.18
C SER A 28 -10.06 19.60 35.29
N GLN A 29 -11.08 20.05 34.53
CA GLN A 29 -12.40 19.42 34.46
C GLN A 29 -12.51 18.41 33.30
N ARG A 30 -11.55 18.37 32.37
CA ARG A 30 -11.55 17.43 31.24
C ARG A 30 -10.68 16.23 31.54
N ASP A 31 -11.33 15.13 31.90
CA ASP A 31 -10.67 13.84 31.93
C ASP A 31 -10.54 13.32 30.48
N VAL A 32 -9.30 13.21 29.99
CA VAL A 32 -9.01 12.77 28.62
C VAL A 32 -8.58 11.32 28.68
N GLU A 33 -9.44 10.42 28.21
CA GLU A 33 -9.18 8.98 28.26
C GLU A 33 -8.06 8.54 27.30
N PHE A 34 -7.83 9.28 26.20
CA PHE A 34 -6.79 8.97 25.23
C PHE A 34 -6.18 10.22 24.59
N PHE A 35 -4.88 10.16 24.29
CA PHE A 35 -4.19 11.17 23.50
C PHE A 35 -3.30 10.45 22.48
N LEU A 36 -3.79 10.32 21.24
CA LEU A 36 -3.16 9.54 20.20
C LEU A 36 -2.41 10.44 19.21
N LEU A 37 -1.13 10.17 19.00
CA LEU A 37 -0.28 10.87 18.05
C LEU A 37 0.06 9.96 16.86
N PHE A 38 -0.13 10.47 15.66
CA PHE A 38 0.32 9.80 14.44
C PHE A 38 1.73 10.25 14.12
N SER A 39 2.69 9.37 14.37
CA SER A 39 4.09 9.49 13.99
C SER A 39 4.36 8.70 12.70
N SER A 40 5.61 8.43 12.40
CA SER A 40 6.01 7.69 11.22
C SER A 40 7.23 6.85 11.53
N TYR A 41 7.36 5.71 10.84
CA TYR A 41 8.59 4.89 10.89
C TYR A 41 9.86 5.73 10.63
N SER A 42 9.75 6.81 9.85
CA SER A 42 10.87 7.73 9.60
C SER A 42 11.40 8.41 10.87
N GLY A 43 10.61 8.55 11.93
CA GLY A 43 11.05 9.04 13.25
C GLY A 43 11.88 8.01 14.03
N LEU A 44 11.74 6.72 13.70
CA LEU A 44 12.47 5.62 14.33
C LEU A 44 13.83 5.37 13.68
N VAL A 45 13.82 5.20 12.36
CA VAL A 45 14.98 4.70 11.58
C VAL A 45 15.49 5.71 10.55
N GLY A 46 14.81 6.85 10.41
CA GLY A 46 15.14 7.86 9.41
C GLY A 46 14.67 7.49 8.00
N HIS A 47 14.62 8.51 7.14
CA HIS A 47 14.48 8.33 5.70
C HIS A 47 15.26 9.40 4.96
N TRP A 48 15.90 9.03 3.85
CA TRP A 48 16.70 9.95 3.06
C TRP A 48 15.84 11.11 2.54
N GLY A 49 16.30 12.34 2.74
CA GLY A 49 15.58 13.54 2.33
C GLY A 49 14.43 13.97 3.24
N GLN A 50 14.16 13.26 4.34
CA GLN A 50 13.06 13.55 5.26
C GLN A 50 13.53 13.92 6.68
N SER A 51 14.66 14.63 6.82
CA SER A 51 15.24 14.92 8.15
C SER A 51 14.33 15.80 9.04
N ASN A 52 13.63 16.78 8.47
CA ASN A 52 12.64 17.60 9.16
C ASN A 52 11.42 16.79 9.60
N TYR A 53 10.91 15.92 8.73
CA TYR A 53 9.77 15.07 9.01
C TYR A 53 10.12 14.02 10.08
N ALA A 54 11.27 13.36 9.95
CA ALA A 54 11.80 12.44 10.95
C ALA A 54 11.94 13.13 12.32
N ALA A 55 12.57 14.31 12.38
CA ALA A 55 12.71 15.07 13.63
C ALA A 55 11.36 15.42 14.27
N ALA A 56 10.37 15.83 13.47
CA ALA A 56 9.03 16.14 13.95
C ALA A 56 8.32 14.90 14.52
N ASN A 57 8.52 13.72 13.92
CA ASN A 57 7.96 12.44 14.37
C ASN A 57 8.67 11.92 15.62
N THR A 58 10.01 11.98 15.67
CA THR A 58 10.79 11.64 16.88
C THR A 58 10.38 12.51 18.08
N PHE A 59 10.02 13.78 17.84
CA PHE A 59 9.44 14.62 18.90
C PHE A 59 8.13 14.04 19.44
N LEU A 60 7.21 13.56 18.59
CA LEU A 60 5.96 12.96 19.05
C LEU A 60 6.21 11.70 19.89
N ASP A 61 7.14 10.86 19.45
CA ASP A 61 7.52 9.64 20.16
C ASP A 61 8.07 9.96 21.57
N ALA A 62 8.95 10.96 21.64
CA ALA A 62 9.51 11.44 22.91
C ALA A 62 8.46 12.18 23.77
N PHE A 63 7.58 12.95 23.15
CA PHE A 63 6.52 13.69 23.82
C PHE A 63 5.54 12.73 24.50
N THR A 64 5.20 11.61 23.87
CA THR A 64 4.38 10.58 24.50
C THR A 64 5.03 10.06 25.77
N GLN A 65 6.34 9.77 25.76
CA GLN A 65 7.05 9.36 26.99
C GLN A 65 7.00 10.45 28.07
N TYR A 66 7.18 11.71 27.69
CA TYR A 66 7.05 12.85 28.60
C TYR A 66 5.66 12.95 29.21
N ARG A 67 4.60 12.88 28.39
CA ARG A 67 3.22 12.98 28.85
C ARG A 67 2.82 11.82 29.76
N ILE A 68 3.25 10.59 29.44
CA ILE A 68 3.06 9.42 30.30
C ILE A 68 3.81 9.58 31.63
N SER A 69 5.00 10.18 31.63
CA SER A 69 5.76 10.42 32.86
C SER A 69 5.04 11.37 33.84
N LYS A 70 4.14 12.22 33.33
CA LYS A 70 3.21 13.05 34.11
C LYS A 70 1.96 12.30 34.58
N GLY A 71 1.83 11.00 34.28
CA GLY A 71 0.62 10.23 34.55
C GLY A 71 -0.55 10.54 33.60
N LEU A 72 -0.29 11.25 32.50
CA LEU A 72 -1.32 11.65 31.54
C LEU A 72 -1.40 10.65 30.38
N PRO A 73 -2.60 10.31 29.88
CA PRO A 73 -2.74 9.39 28.75
C PRO A 73 -2.01 9.91 27.51
N SER A 74 -1.25 9.02 26.87
CA SER A 74 -0.66 9.25 25.56
C SER A 74 -0.24 7.95 24.90
N ALA A 75 -0.39 7.87 23.58
CA ALA A 75 0.15 6.82 22.74
C ALA A 75 0.56 7.40 21.38
N THR A 76 1.54 6.76 20.75
CA THR A 76 2.02 7.11 19.41
C THR A 76 1.95 5.92 18.47
N VAL A 77 1.57 6.18 17.23
CA VAL A 77 1.51 5.19 16.15
C VAL A 77 2.49 5.61 15.06
N ASP A 78 3.58 4.86 14.92
CA ASP A 78 4.58 5.04 13.87
C ASP A 78 4.09 4.38 12.58
N VAL A 79 3.43 5.18 11.75
CA VAL A 79 2.87 4.68 10.50
C VAL A 79 3.98 4.52 9.46
N GLY A 80 4.01 3.32 8.87
CA GLY A 80 4.79 2.99 7.70
C GLY A 80 4.24 3.66 6.44
N ILE A 81 4.52 3.06 5.30
CA ILE A 81 4.04 3.58 4.02
C ILE A 81 2.59 3.14 3.85
N MET A 82 1.70 4.05 3.47
CA MET A 82 0.31 3.73 3.19
C MET A 82 0.08 3.78 1.68
N GLU A 83 -0.14 2.62 1.06
CA GLU A 83 -0.21 2.48 -0.40
C GLU A 83 -1.58 2.89 -0.96
N ASP A 84 -2.66 2.61 -0.23
CA ASP A 84 -4.04 2.79 -0.70
C ASP A 84 -4.61 4.20 -0.38
N ILE A 85 -4.24 4.75 0.78
CA ILE A 85 -4.75 6.03 1.27
C ILE A 85 -3.61 6.96 1.75
N GLY A 86 -3.90 8.27 1.79
CA GLY A 86 -2.99 9.27 2.34
C GLY A 86 -2.08 9.93 1.31
N TYR A 87 -0.88 10.37 1.74
CA TYR A 87 0.01 11.17 0.89
C TYR A 87 0.59 10.36 -0.29
N VAL A 88 1.00 9.12 -0.03
CA VAL A 88 1.70 8.28 -1.02
C VAL A 88 0.75 7.81 -2.11
N SER A 89 -0.48 7.42 -1.77
CA SER A 89 -1.49 7.00 -2.76
C SER A 89 -1.88 8.12 -3.74
N ARG A 90 -1.78 9.38 -3.32
CA ARG A 90 -2.01 10.57 -4.18
C ARG A 90 -0.81 10.96 -5.05
N ASN A 91 0.35 10.33 -4.86
CA ASN A 91 1.60 10.67 -5.54
C ASN A 91 2.25 9.42 -6.17
N VAL A 92 1.80 9.07 -7.37
CA VAL A 92 2.17 7.84 -8.10
C VAL A 92 3.69 7.64 -8.24
N ASN A 93 4.45 8.74 -8.43
CA ASN A 93 5.91 8.70 -8.53
C ASN A 93 6.60 8.34 -7.20
N VAL A 94 6.00 8.73 -6.07
CA VAL A 94 6.51 8.43 -4.72
C VAL A 94 6.24 6.96 -4.38
N LEU A 95 5.05 6.45 -4.71
CA LEU A 95 4.72 5.03 -4.57
C LEU A 95 5.68 4.15 -5.39
N GLY A 96 5.95 4.51 -6.65
CA GLY A 96 6.90 3.79 -7.50
C GLY A 96 8.34 3.79 -6.97
N HIS A 97 8.76 4.81 -6.20
CA HIS A 97 10.06 4.81 -5.53
C HIS A 97 10.11 3.82 -4.35
N PHE A 98 9.02 3.71 -3.59
CA PHE A 98 8.94 2.81 -2.44
C PHE A 98 8.88 1.34 -2.84
N HIS A 99 8.14 0.99 -3.90
CA HIS A 99 8.19 -0.37 -4.47
C HIS A 99 9.61 -0.74 -4.95
N LYS A 100 10.35 0.20 -5.53
CA LYS A 100 11.74 -0.01 -5.97
C LYS A 100 12.74 -0.17 -4.82
N THR A 101 12.38 0.20 -3.59
CA THR A 101 13.23 0.07 -2.40
C THR A 101 12.85 -1.13 -1.53
N SER A 102 11.93 -1.98 -2.01
CA SER A 102 11.45 -3.18 -1.33
C SER A 102 10.78 -2.89 0.02
N THR A 103 10.22 -1.68 0.21
CA THR A 103 9.51 -1.32 1.45
C THR A 103 8.05 -1.76 1.34
N HIS A 104 7.59 -2.59 2.27
CA HIS A 104 6.22 -3.12 2.32
C HIS A 104 5.41 -2.50 3.47
N ALA A 105 4.10 -2.43 3.28
CA ALA A 105 3.12 -1.98 4.26
C ALA A 105 2.23 -3.15 4.73
N ALA A 106 2.29 -3.58 6.01
CA ALA A 106 1.30 -4.51 6.59
C ALA A 106 1.25 -4.62 8.14
N LYS A 107 0.20 -5.36 8.58
CA LYS A 107 -0.49 -5.55 9.88
C LYS A 107 0.32 -5.83 11.16
N VAL A 108 -0.34 -5.52 12.29
CA VAL A 108 0.10 -5.73 13.69
C VAL A 108 -0.06 -7.19 14.13
N SER A 109 1.03 -7.92 14.24
CA SER A 109 1.14 -9.05 15.19
C SER A 109 2.58 -9.52 15.35
N GLY A 110 3.01 -9.73 16.60
CA GLY A 110 4.10 -10.64 16.96
C GLY A 110 5.51 -10.06 17.05
N ILE A 111 5.85 -9.39 18.16
CA ILE A 111 7.26 -9.27 18.61
C ILE A 111 7.30 -9.48 20.13
N SER A 112 8.04 -10.49 20.60
CA SER A 112 8.32 -10.74 22.02
C SER A 112 9.83 -10.74 22.28
N GLY A 113 10.30 -9.82 23.12
CA GLY A 113 11.68 -9.80 23.65
C GLY A 113 12.43 -8.50 23.33
N GLY A 114 12.53 -7.59 24.29
CA GLY A 114 13.22 -6.30 24.18
C GLY A 114 12.58 -5.22 25.06
N PHE A 115 13.16 -4.02 25.10
CA PHE A 115 12.46 -2.84 25.62
C PHE A 115 11.22 -2.62 24.75
N VAL A 116 10.04 -2.82 25.33
CA VAL A 116 8.76 -2.58 24.66
C VAL A 116 8.17 -1.32 25.26
N ASN A 117 8.20 -0.23 24.49
CA ASN A 117 7.31 0.89 24.77
C ASN A 117 5.90 0.48 24.33
N LYS A 118 5.09 -0.02 25.28
CA LYS A 118 3.72 -0.48 25.01
C LYS A 118 2.80 0.59 24.43
N LEU A 119 3.22 1.86 24.51
CA LEU A 119 2.46 3.03 24.11
C LEU A 119 2.99 3.62 22.80
N GLN A 120 3.96 2.95 22.16
CA GLN A 120 4.44 3.26 20.82
C GLN A 120 4.27 2.02 19.93
N ILE A 121 3.50 2.17 18.86
CA ILE A 121 3.13 1.06 17.98
C ILE A 121 3.65 1.35 16.57
N GLY A 122 4.58 0.54 16.09
CA GLY A 122 5.00 0.54 14.68
C GLY A 122 4.02 -0.22 13.80
N LEU A 123 3.55 0.42 12.73
CA LEU A 123 2.66 -0.18 11.72
C LEU A 123 3.34 -0.19 10.36
N GLY A 124 3.21 -1.27 9.61
CA GLY A 124 3.57 -1.24 8.19
C GLY A 124 5.06 -1.08 7.92
N VAL A 125 5.91 -1.61 8.79
CA VAL A 125 7.36 -1.64 8.57
C VAL A 125 7.75 -3.10 8.25
N ARG A 126 7.79 -3.43 6.96
CA ARG A 126 8.21 -4.76 6.46
C ARG A 126 9.01 -4.59 5.17
N SER A 127 9.81 -5.59 4.81
CA SER A 127 10.45 -5.65 3.50
C SER A 127 9.71 -6.65 2.60
N THR A 128 9.56 -6.32 1.31
CA THR A 128 8.99 -7.25 0.31
C THR A 128 9.99 -8.32 -0.14
N GLN A 129 11.26 -8.16 0.22
CA GLN A 129 12.35 -9.09 -0.09
C GLN A 129 13.11 -9.41 1.19
N PRO A 130 13.76 -10.58 1.28
CA PRO A 130 14.64 -10.88 2.41
C PRO A 130 15.70 -9.78 2.62
N LEU A 131 16.06 -9.48 3.86
CA LEU A 131 16.98 -8.36 4.16
C LEU A 131 18.42 -8.62 3.72
N ASP A 132 18.78 -9.89 3.52
CA ASP A 132 20.10 -10.34 3.10
C ASP A 132 20.32 -10.28 1.57
N VAL A 133 19.26 -10.13 0.77
CA VAL A 133 19.45 -10.06 -0.69
C VAL A 133 20.17 -8.77 -1.10
N PRO A 134 21.20 -8.85 -1.97
CA PRO A 134 21.98 -7.70 -2.41
C PRO A 134 21.17 -6.60 -3.09
N GLU A 135 19.98 -6.90 -3.60
CA GLU A 135 19.05 -5.99 -4.29
C GLU A 135 18.17 -5.21 -3.32
N ASN A 136 18.04 -5.66 -2.07
CA ASN A 136 17.20 -5.00 -1.08
C ASN A 136 17.77 -3.61 -0.74
N ARG A 137 16.98 -2.55 -0.93
CA ARG A 137 17.39 -1.16 -0.66
C ARG A 137 16.62 -0.51 0.48
N THR A 138 15.90 -1.32 1.27
CA THR A 138 15.15 -0.84 2.42
C THR A 138 16.10 -0.13 3.40
N VAL A 139 15.76 1.11 3.77
CA VAL A 139 16.68 2.02 4.48
C VAL A 139 17.13 1.51 5.84
N TRP A 140 16.29 0.72 6.49
CA TRP A 140 16.50 0.21 7.84
C TRP A 140 17.06 -1.21 7.87
N LYS A 141 17.41 -1.81 6.72
CA LYS A 141 17.88 -3.21 6.65
C LYS A 141 19.15 -3.48 7.46
N ASN A 142 19.95 -2.45 7.70
CA ASN A 142 21.22 -2.50 8.45
C ASN A 142 21.09 -1.90 9.86
N ASP A 143 19.90 -1.50 10.27
CA ASP A 143 19.66 -0.97 11.61
C ASP A 143 19.65 -2.10 12.63
N VAL A 144 20.40 -1.93 13.73
CA VAL A 144 20.49 -2.91 14.81
C VAL A 144 19.16 -3.08 15.54
N TRP A 145 18.34 -2.05 15.63
CA TRP A 145 17.00 -2.13 16.22
C TRP A 145 16.04 -2.95 15.37
N MET A 146 16.32 -3.05 14.07
CA MET A 146 15.53 -3.85 13.13
C MET A 146 16.10 -5.26 12.94
N ALA A 147 17.11 -5.66 13.73
CA ALA A 147 17.69 -7.01 13.66
C ALA A 147 16.65 -8.12 13.93
N ALA A 148 15.57 -7.81 14.67
CA ALA A 148 14.46 -8.74 14.87
C ALA A 148 13.86 -9.21 13.54
N TYR A 149 13.73 -8.33 12.54
CA TYR A 149 13.20 -8.68 11.22
C TYR A 149 14.06 -9.73 10.49
N ARG A 150 15.39 -9.71 10.67
CA ARG A 150 16.29 -10.73 10.11
C ARG A 150 16.06 -12.11 10.74
N ASN A 151 15.73 -12.14 12.03
CA ASN A 151 15.48 -13.40 12.75
C ASN A 151 14.10 -13.98 12.42
N THR A 152 13.11 -13.12 12.19
CA THR A 152 11.77 -13.55 11.75
C THR A 152 11.81 -14.17 10.36
N GLU A 153 12.63 -13.65 9.44
CA GLU A 153 12.83 -14.24 8.11
C GLU A 153 13.40 -15.67 8.17
N ALA A 154 14.27 -15.97 9.13
CA ALA A 154 14.84 -17.30 9.31
C ALA A 154 13.86 -18.31 9.97
N GLY A 155 12.93 -17.82 10.79
CA GLY A 155 11.90 -18.63 11.46
C GLY A 155 10.68 -18.93 10.58
N GLU A 156 10.40 -18.08 9.59
CA GLU A 156 9.29 -18.21 8.63
C GLU A 156 9.70 -18.85 7.30
N GLY A 157 10.69 -19.76 7.33
CA GLY A 157 11.00 -20.64 6.20
C GLY A 157 9.88 -21.61 5.81
N GLY A 158 8.75 -21.58 6.53
CA GLY A 158 7.50 -22.27 6.19
C GLY A 158 6.41 -21.26 5.87
N ALA A 159 6.08 -21.15 4.58
CA ALA A 159 4.94 -20.38 4.08
C ALA A 159 4.96 -18.89 4.44
N ALA A 160 5.89 -18.14 3.83
CA ALA A 160 5.42 -16.94 3.15
C ALA A 160 4.24 -17.39 2.29
N GLY A 161 3.02 -17.11 2.74
CA GLY A 161 1.84 -17.23 1.91
C GLY A 161 2.16 -16.47 0.64
N LYS A 162 2.50 -17.22 -0.43
CA LYS A 162 2.36 -16.74 -1.79
C LYS A 162 0.95 -16.17 -1.78
N SER A 163 0.81 -14.85 -1.88
CA SER A 163 -0.43 -14.29 -2.33
C SER A 163 -0.66 -14.92 -3.70
N THR A 164 -1.46 -15.98 -3.71
CA THR A 164 -1.82 -16.78 -4.88
C THR A 164 -2.60 -15.94 -5.90
N GLY A 165 -2.85 -14.65 -5.62
CA GLY A 165 -3.51 -13.72 -6.51
C GLY A 165 -2.64 -13.11 -7.62
N ASN A 166 -1.36 -12.79 -7.38
CA ASN A 166 -0.62 -11.95 -8.36
C ASN A 166 0.28 -12.73 -9.34
N SER A 167 0.71 -13.95 -9.01
CA SER A 167 1.61 -14.69 -9.90
C SER A 167 0.95 -15.09 -11.22
N GLY A 168 -0.34 -15.45 -11.19
CA GLY A 168 -1.08 -15.83 -12.40
C GLY A 168 -1.36 -14.64 -13.31
N LEU A 169 -1.71 -13.48 -12.74
CA LEU A 169 -1.95 -12.27 -13.50
C LEU A 169 -0.66 -11.69 -14.10
N GLU A 170 0.44 -11.67 -13.33
CA GLU A 170 1.74 -11.24 -13.82
C GLU A 170 2.25 -12.12 -14.97
N GLU A 171 2.10 -13.45 -14.85
CA GLU A 171 2.44 -14.40 -15.91
C GLU A 171 1.59 -14.19 -17.17
N PHE A 172 0.28 -13.96 -17.01
CA PHE A 172 -0.65 -13.64 -18.09
C PHE A 172 -0.33 -12.32 -18.80
N LEU A 173 0.03 -11.26 -18.07
CA LEU A 173 0.44 -9.99 -18.67
C LEU A 173 1.77 -10.14 -19.42
N ALA A 174 2.71 -10.92 -18.87
CA ALA A 174 3.98 -11.22 -19.52
C ALA A 174 3.82 -12.09 -20.78
N SER A 175 2.83 -12.99 -20.84
CA SER A 175 2.49 -13.72 -22.07
C SER A 175 1.82 -12.82 -23.10
N THR A 176 0.89 -11.98 -22.67
CA THR A 176 0.18 -11.02 -23.54
C THR A 176 1.14 -10.01 -24.19
N ALA A 177 2.14 -9.54 -23.45
CA ALA A 177 3.17 -8.66 -23.98
C ALA A 177 4.07 -9.33 -25.05
N ARG A 178 4.20 -10.67 -24.99
CA ARG A 178 4.96 -11.47 -25.97
C ARG A 178 4.11 -11.85 -27.18
N ASP A 179 2.85 -12.17 -26.95
CA ASP A 179 1.89 -12.58 -27.97
C ASP A 179 0.51 -11.97 -27.66
N PRO A 180 0.13 -10.85 -28.33
CA PRO A 180 -1.17 -10.23 -28.17
C PRO A 180 -2.35 -11.12 -28.58
N ALA A 181 -2.13 -12.19 -29.38
CA ALA A 181 -3.18 -13.12 -29.78
C ALA A 181 -3.75 -13.92 -28.61
N VAL A 182 -3.05 -13.96 -27.47
CA VAL A 182 -3.56 -14.53 -26.21
C VAL A 182 -4.87 -13.86 -25.78
N LEU A 183 -5.07 -12.56 -26.12
CA LEU A 183 -6.29 -11.81 -25.82
C LEU A 183 -7.50 -12.18 -26.71
N ASP A 184 -7.30 -13.01 -27.74
CA ASP A 184 -8.39 -13.50 -28.61
C ASP A 184 -9.02 -14.80 -28.08
N ALA A 185 -8.46 -15.40 -27.03
CA ALA A 185 -9.06 -16.58 -26.42
C ALA A 185 -10.36 -16.21 -25.69
N ASP A 186 -11.44 -16.97 -25.95
CA ASP A 186 -12.75 -16.80 -25.30
C ASP A 186 -12.67 -16.84 -23.76
N ALA A 187 -11.67 -17.55 -23.21
CA ALA A 187 -11.43 -17.66 -21.78
C ALA A 187 -10.82 -16.40 -21.14
N THR A 188 -10.32 -15.43 -21.92
CA THR A 188 -9.60 -14.27 -21.40
C THR A 188 -10.50 -13.36 -20.55
N ALA A 189 -11.72 -13.11 -21.04
CA ALA A 189 -12.68 -12.28 -20.33
C ALA A 189 -13.10 -12.92 -19.00
N ASP A 190 -13.27 -14.25 -18.98
CA ASP A 190 -13.59 -15.03 -17.78
C ASP A 190 -12.43 -14.99 -16.77
N PHE A 191 -11.20 -15.18 -17.24
CA PHE A 191 -10.00 -15.07 -16.40
C PHE A 191 -9.89 -13.69 -15.73
N LEU A 192 -9.99 -12.61 -16.51
CA LEU A 192 -9.90 -11.25 -15.97
C LEU A 192 -11.06 -10.93 -15.02
N ALA A 193 -12.27 -11.42 -15.30
CA ALA A 193 -13.42 -11.27 -14.42
C ALA A 193 -13.18 -11.95 -13.06
N ARG A 194 -12.59 -13.16 -13.04
CA ARG A 194 -12.22 -13.87 -11.82
C ARG A 194 -11.12 -13.17 -11.02
N GLU A 195 -10.15 -12.57 -11.70
CA GLU A 195 -9.10 -11.78 -11.02
C GLU A 195 -9.67 -10.50 -10.39
N VAL A 196 -10.61 -9.83 -11.07
CA VAL A 196 -11.36 -8.70 -10.49
C VAL A 196 -12.13 -9.14 -9.26
N ASP A 197 -12.86 -10.26 -9.35
CA ASP A 197 -13.65 -10.77 -8.24
C ASP A 197 -12.77 -11.12 -7.05
N ARG A 198 -11.68 -11.88 -7.26
CA ARG A 198 -10.71 -12.20 -6.21
C ARG A 198 -10.16 -10.95 -5.52
N THR A 199 -9.85 -9.91 -6.30
CA THR A 199 -9.36 -8.63 -5.77
C THR A 199 -10.43 -7.93 -4.93
N LEU A 200 -11.68 -7.90 -5.39
CA LEU A 200 -12.82 -7.35 -4.65
C LEU A 200 -13.08 -8.09 -3.34
N TYR A 201 -13.02 -9.42 -3.35
CA TYR A 201 -13.13 -10.23 -2.13
C TYR A 201 -12.08 -9.84 -1.09
N GLY A 202 -10.85 -9.55 -1.53
CA GLY A 202 -9.78 -9.02 -0.68
C GLY A 202 -10.11 -7.66 -0.07
N PHE A 203 -10.62 -6.72 -0.86
CA PHE A 203 -11.00 -5.38 -0.38
C PHE A 203 -12.19 -5.41 0.57
N MET A 204 -13.13 -6.34 0.37
CA MET A 204 -14.34 -6.47 1.18
C MET A 204 -14.13 -7.29 2.46
N LEU A 205 -12.92 -7.80 2.73
CA LEU A 205 -12.57 -8.59 3.92
C LEU A 205 -13.51 -9.79 4.16
N ARG A 206 -14.02 -10.41 3.09
CA ARG A 206 -14.84 -11.63 3.19
C ARG A 206 -13.94 -12.81 3.57
N ASP A 207 -14.40 -13.65 4.50
CA ASP A 207 -13.61 -14.75 5.07
C ASP A 207 -13.21 -15.75 3.98
N THR A 208 -11.91 -16.00 3.85
CA THR A 208 -11.34 -16.89 2.84
C THR A 208 -11.33 -18.32 3.36
N GLY A 209 -12.48 -18.98 3.35
CA GLY A 209 -12.49 -20.43 3.24
C GLY A 209 -12.04 -20.79 1.82
N ASP A 210 -11.05 -21.68 1.67
CA ASP A 210 -10.58 -22.18 0.36
C ASP A 210 -11.72 -22.76 -0.51
N GLU A 211 -12.91 -23.00 0.06
CA GLU A 211 -14.11 -23.49 -0.62
C GLU A 211 -14.90 -22.40 -1.37
N ASP A 212 -14.78 -21.10 -1.02
CA ASP A 212 -15.60 -20.02 -1.62
C ASP A 212 -14.99 -19.42 -2.91
N ILE A 213 -13.70 -19.61 -3.17
CA ILE A 213 -13.03 -19.10 -4.40
C ILE A 213 -13.51 -19.86 -5.65
N ALA A 214 -14.04 -21.08 -5.50
CA ALA A 214 -14.64 -21.84 -6.59
C ALA A 214 -16.10 -21.42 -6.88
N ALA A 215 -16.74 -20.66 -5.98
CA ALA A 215 -18.13 -20.22 -6.06
C ALA A 215 -18.30 -18.77 -6.56
N LEU A 216 -17.23 -18.18 -7.10
CA LEU A 216 -17.21 -16.82 -7.66
C LEU A 216 -18.18 -16.71 -8.85
N ASP A 217 -19.31 -16.04 -8.63
CA ASP A 217 -20.35 -15.80 -9.63
C ASP A 217 -20.05 -14.53 -10.45
N VAL A 218 -19.29 -14.71 -11.54
CA VAL A 218 -18.92 -13.63 -12.47
C VAL A 218 -20.11 -13.06 -13.27
N SER A 219 -21.32 -13.58 -13.09
CA SER A 219 -22.54 -13.05 -13.72
C SER A 219 -23.12 -11.84 -13.00
N GLN A 220 -22.71 -11.59 -11.75
CA GLN A 220 -23.21 -10.48 -10.94
C GLN A 220 -22.55 -9.15 -11.32
N SER A 221 -23.28 -8.03 -11.15
CA SER A 221 -22.71 -6.68 -11.30
C SER A 221 -22.00 -6.24 -10.01
N LEU A 222 -21.11 -5.24 -10.11
CA LEU A 222 -20.46 -4.64 -8.93
C LEU A 222 -21.48 -4.12 -7.91
N LYS A 223 -22.63 -3.61 -8.38
CA LYS A 223 -23.70 -3.11 -7.51
C LYS A 223 -24.36 -4.25 -6.73
N ASP A 224 -24.60 -5.39 -7.38
CA ASP A 224 -25.24 -6.55 -6.76
C ASP A 224 -24.32 -7.22 -5.73
N ILE A 225 -23.00 -7.16 -5.95
CA ILE A 225 -21.97 -7.65 -5.02
C ILE A 225 -21.88 -6.78 -3.76
N GLY A 226 -22.41 -5.56 -3.80
CA GLY A 226 -22.39 -4.59 -2.70
C GLY A 226 -21.14 -3.68 -2.70
N VAL A 227 -20.52 -3.47 -3.87
CA VAL A 227 -19.38 -2.56 -4.01
C VAL A 227 -19.86 -1.12 -3.83
N ASP A 228 -19.28 -0.41 -2.87
CA ASP A 228 -19.53 1.01 -2.65
C ASP A 228 -18.56 1.92 -3.43
N SER A 229 -18.74 3.23 -3.31
CA SER A 229 -17.90 4.22 -4.00
C SER A 229 -16.43 4.20 -3.55
N LEU A 230 -16.13 3.75 -2.32
CA LEU A 230 -14.76 3.68 -1.80
C LEU A 230 -14.05 2.45 -2.38
N VAL A 231 -14.69 1.28 -2.32
CA VAL A 231 -14.17 0.04 -2.94
C VAL A 231 -14.05 0.20 -4.46
N GLY A 232 -14.95 0.96 -5.10
CA GLY A 232 -14.83 1.32 -6.50
C GLY A 232 -13.57 2.16 -6.84
N ILE A 233 -13.13 3.01 -5.91
CA ILE A 233 -11.87 3.76 -6.04
C ILE A 233 -10.67 2.83 -5.89
N GLU A 234 -10.70 1.90 -4.93
CA GLU A 234 -9.63 0.92 -4.74
C GLU A 234 -9.49 -0.03 -5.95
N LEU A 235 -10.62 -0.51 -6.50
CA LEU A 235 -10.60 -1.31 -7.71
C LEU A 235 -10.03 -0.54 -8.92
N ARG A 236 -10.34 0.75 -9.04
CA ARG A 236 -9.73 1.60 -10.08
C ARG A 236 -8.23 1.74 -9.89
N ASN A 237 -7.77 1.94 -8.65
CA ASN A 237 -6.36 2.03 -8.35
C ASN A 237 -5.64 0.72 -8.71
N TRP A 238 -6.26 -0.41 -8.40
CA TRP A 238 -5.76 -1.73 -8.79
C TRP A 238 -5.64 -1.89 -10.32
N PHE A 239 -6.66 -1.51 -11.10
CA PHE A 239 -6.56 -1.54 -12.57
C PHE A 239 -5.37 -0.73 -13.10
N ARG A 240 -5.09 0.42 -12.48
CA ARG A 240 -3.96 1.27 -12.84
C ARG A 240 -2.62 0.65 -12.47
N GLN A 241 -2.52 0.01 -11.31
CA GLN A 241 -1.28 -0.57 -10.81
C GLN A 241 -0.96 -1.92 -11.45
N ALA A 242 -1.93 -2.85 -11.46
CA ALA A 242 -1.75 -4.21 -11.94
C ALA A 242 -1.77 -4.31 -13.47
N LEU A 243 -2.70 -3.60 -14.12
CA LEU A 243 -2.92 -3.74 -15.58
C LEU A 243 -2.42 -2.54 -16.38
N SER A 244 -2.02 -1.45 -15.71
CA SER A 244 -1.75 -0.14 -16.33
C SER A 244 -2.87 0.29 -17.28
N LEU A 245 -4.13 0.15 -16.83
CA LEU A 245 -5.32 0.64 -17.50
C LEU A 245 -5.93 1.81 -16.72
N GLU A 246 -6.37 2.84 -17.44
CA GLU A 246 -7.14 3.95 -16.87
C GLU A 246 -8.63 3.74 -17.12
N VAL A 247 -9.36 3.31 -16.08
CA VAL A 247 -10.80 3.06 -16.15
C VAL A 247 -11.54 4.09 -15.31
N MET A 248 -12.63 4.65 -15.83
CA MET A 248 -13.48 5.56 -15.06
C MET A 248 -14.35 4.77 -14.08
N VAL A 249 -14.46 5.22 -12.83
CA VAL A 249 -15.26 4.54 -11.79
C VAL A 249 -16.72 4.36 -12.24
N LEU A 250 -17.32 5.39 -12.85
CA LEU A 250 -18.69 5.31 -13.36
C LEU A 250 -18.86 4.16 -14.37
N GLN A 251 -17.91 3.99 -15.27
CA GLN A 251 -17.92 2.94 -16.29
C GLN A 251 -17.78 1.54 -15.70
N MET A 252 -17.05 1.40 -14.60
CA MET A 252 -16.94 0.15 -13.86
C MET A 252 -18.29 -0.18 -13.20
N MET A 253 -18.89 0.81 -12.52
CA MET A 253 -20.16 0.66 -11.79
C MET A 253 -21.37 0.44 -12.71
N GLU A 254 -21.28 0.83 -13.98
CA GLU A 254 -22.30 0.60 -15.00
C GLU A 254 -22.15 -0.75 -15.72
N ALA A 255 -21.07 -1.51 -15.46
CA ALA A 255 -20.90 -2.82 -16.06
C ALA A 255 -22.02 -3.78 -15.60
N PRO A 256 -22.72 -4.46 -16.52
CA PRO A 256 -23.86 -5.32 -16.17
C PRO A 256 -23.44 -6.60 -15.43
N SER A 257 -22.17 -7.01 -15.54
CA SER A 257 -21.59 -8.13 -14.82
C SER A 257 -20.07 -8.01 -14.73
N LEU A 258 -19.46 -8.77 -13.82
CA LEU A 258 -18.00 -8.95 -13.78
C LEU A 258 -17.44 -9.51 -15.09
N LEU A 259 -18.17 -10.42 -15.76
CA LEU A 259 -17.79 -10.92 -17.08
C LEU A 259 -17.77 -9.81 -18.14
N ALA A 260 -18.76 -8.91 -18.14
CA ALA A 260 -18.78 -7.76 -19.04
C ALA A 260 -17.63 -6.77 -18.74
N LEU A 261 -17.26 -6.63 -17.46
CA LEU A 261 -16.09 -5.86 -17.05
C LEU A 261 -14.79 -6.51 -17.53
N GLY A 262 -14.64 -7.83 -17.39
CA GLY A 262 -13.50 -8.60 -17.91
C GLY A 262 -13.37 -8.51 -19.44
N ALA A 263 -14.48 -8.58 -20.17
CA ALA A 263 -14.49 -8.39 -21.63
C ALA A 263 -14.04 -6.97 -22.01
N ARG A 264 -14.49 -5.95 -21.28
CA ARG A 264 -14.05 -4.57 -21.47
C ARG A 264 -12.56 -4.40 -21.21
N MET A 265 -12.04 -5.00 -20.15
CA MET A 265 -10.61 -4.99 -19.85
C MET A 265 -9.80 -5.68 -20.95
N THR A 266 -10.32 -6.79 -21.50
CA THR A 266 -9.70 -7.49 -22.65
C THR A 266 -9.58 -6.55 -23.85
N GLN A 267 -10.62 -5.77 -24.16
CA GLN A 267 -10.57 -4.78 -25.23
C GLN A 267 -9.54 -3.67 -24.94
N MET A 268 -9.51 -3.13 -23.73
CA MET A 268 -8.56 -2.07 -23.36
C MET A 268 -7.10 -2.56 -23.38
N LEU A 269 -6.84 -3.80 -22.95
CA LEU A 269 -5.52 -4.42 -23.08
C LEU A 269 -5.13 -4.64 -24.54
N ARG A 270 -6.09 -5.03 -25.39
CA ARG A 270 -5.87 -5.16 -26.82
C ARG A 270 -5.41 -3.85 -27.43
N GLU A 271 -6.17 -2.77 -27.22
CA GLU A 271 -5.83 -1.43 -27.69
C GLU A 271 -4.45 -0.98 -27.19
N LYS A 272 -4.13 -1.27 -25.92
CA LYS A 272 -2.82 -0.99 -25.33
C LYS A 272 -1.69 -1.73 -26.06
N PHE A 273 -1.81 -3.03 -26.29
CA PHE A 273 -0.71 -3.82 -26.87
C PHE A 273 -0.63 -3.73 -28.40
N THR A 274 -1.75 -3.56 -29.12
CA THR A 274 -1.73 -3.34 -30.57
C THR A 274 -1.24 -1.94 -30.92
N GLY A 275 -1.63 -0.91 -30.16
CA GLY A 275 -1.16 0.47 -30.37
C GLY A 275 0.36 0.63 -30.15
N HIS A 276 0.96 -0.17 -29.26
CA HIS A 276 2.42 -0.21 -29.08
C HIS A 276 3.15 -0.92 -30.24
N ALA A 277 2.51 -1.89 -30.90
CA ALA A 277 3.09 -2.60 -32.03
C ALA A 277 3.15 -1.73 -33.29
N GLU A 278 2.07 -0.97 -33.57
CA GLU A 278 2.00 -0.04 -34.71
C GLU A 278 2.98 1.14 -34.56
N ALA A 279 3.06 1.74 -33.36
CA ALA A 279 4.00 2.82 -33.09
C ALA A 279 5.48 2.39 -33.19
N ASN A 280 5.80 1.15 -32.80
CA ASN A 280 7.15 0.60 -32.95
C ASN A 280 7.49 0.27 -34.42
N GLN A 281 6.54 -0.22 -35.21
CA GLN A 281 6.74 -0.46 -36.65
C GLN A 281 6.97 0.85 -37.41
N GLU A 282 6.20 1.90 -37.11
CA GLU A 282 6.38 3.23 -37.70
C GLU A 282 7.75 3.84 -37.33
N TYR A 283 8.18 3.71 -36.07
CA TYR A 283 9.50 4.14 -35.64
C TYR A 283 10.64 3.40 -36.36
N LEU A 284 10.52 2.09 -36.55
CA LEU A 284 11.52 1.27 -37.25
C LEU A 284 11.57 1.58 -38.75
N ALA A 285 10.41 1.79 -39.39
CA ALA A 285 10.30 2.18 -40.80
C ALA A 285 10.91 3.57 -41.08
N THR A 286 10.94 4.46 -40.08
CA THR A 286 11.53 5.80 -40.22
C THR A 286 13.05 5.81 -40.02
N LYS A 287 13.63 4.75 -39.43
CA LYS A 287 15.07 4.68 -39.06
C LYS A 287 15.92 3.69 -39.86
N MET A 288 15.32 2.90 -40.76
CA MET A 288 16.07 2.05 -41.68
C MET A 288 15.73 2.44 -43.13
N PRO A 289 16.64 3.12 -43.86
CA PRO A 289 16.55 3.25 -45.31
C PRO A 289 16.82 1.91 -46.02
#